data_AF-A0A946ZXZ2-F1
#
_entry.id   AF-A0A946ZXZ2-F1
#
_cell.length_a   1.000
_cell.length_b   1.000
_cell.length_c   1.000
_cell.angle_alpha   90.00
_cell.angle_beta   90.00
_cell.angle_gamma   90.00
#
_symmetry.space_group_name_H-M   'P 1'
#
loop_
_entity.id
_entity.type
_entity.pdbx_description
1 polymer ?
#
loop_
_entity_poly.entity_id
_entity_poly.type
_entity_poly.pdbx_seq_one_letter_code
_entity_poly.pdbx_strand_id
1 'polypeptide(L)'
;MSYLYENRTDAGKQLAEQLRPFMGQDIVVLAIPRGGLPVGAEVAAVLNAPLDVVLTKKIGHPHHKEYAIGAVSMDGVILSDTETIPEDYIIEEPARIREVLNERHSQYYRDR
;
A
#
# COMPACT_ATOMS: atom_id res chain seq x y z
N MET A 1 24.82 4.87 15.95
CA MET A 1 24.89 5.40 14.57
C MET A 1 23.54 5.99 14.23
N SER A 2 23.51 7.25 13.80
CA SER A 2 22.32 7.88 13.24
C SER A 2 22.06 7.22 11.88
N TYR A 3 21.19 6.21 11.82
CA TYR A 3 20.70 5.66 10.56
C TYR A 3 19.69 6.63 9.96
N LEU A 4 20.19 7.74 9.45
CA LEU A 4 19.38 8.69 8.71
C LEU A 4 19.49 8.29 7.24
N TYR A 5 18.38 7.86 6.66
CA TYR A 5 18.29 7.62 5.23
C TYR A 5 18.32 8.97 4.49
N GLU A 6 19.10 9.08 3.43
CA GLU A 6 19.18 10.31 2.63
C GLU A 6 17.88 10.57 1.87
N ASN A 7 17.28 9.50 1.36
CA ASN A 7 16.02 9.50 0.63
C ASN A 7 15.43 8.07 0.62
N ARG A 8 14.29 7.89 -0.06
CA ARG A 8 13.61 6.59 -0.16
C ARG A 8 14.41 5.54 -0.92
N THR A 9 15.20 5.94 -1.91
CA THR A 9 16.06 5.03 -2.66
C THR A 9 17.20 4.53 -1.77
N ASP A 10 17.85 5.41 -1.00
CA ASP A 10 18.86 5.01 -0.02
C ASP A 10 18.27 4.06 1.05
N ALA A 11 17.11 4.40 1.61
CA ALA A 11 16.39 3.51 2.52
C ALA A 11 16.09 2.13 1.90
N GLY A 12 15.69 2.10 0.62
CA GLY A 12 15.42 0.88 -0.13
C GLY A 12 16.66 0.02 -0.30
N LYS A 13 17.81 0.62 -0.66
CA LYS A 13 19.08 -0.10 -0.78
C LYS A 13 19.52 -0.71 0.54
N GLN A 14 19.47 0.07 1.62
CA GLN A 14 19.84 -0.42 2.95
C GLN A 14 18.91 -1.55 3.43
N LEU A 15 17.61 -1.45 3.14
CA LEU A 15 16.65 -2.51 3.43
C LEU A 15 16.93 -3.77 2.59
N ALA A 16 17.20 -3.60 1.29
CA ALA A 16 17.47 -4.70 0.37
C ALA A 16 18.67 -5.56 0.81
N GLU A 17 19.73 -4.92 1.32
CA GLU A 17 20.89 -5.62 1.88
C GLU A 17 20.51 -6.53 3.06
N GLN A 18 19.61 -6.08 3.94
CA GLN A 18 19.11 -6.88 5.06
C GLN A 18 18.20 -8.03 4.62
N LEU A 19 17.55 -7.88 3.46
CA LEU A 19 16.62 -8.88 2.91
C LEU A 19 17.30 -9.89 1.97
N ARG A 20 18.62 -9.81 1.74
CA ARG A 20 19.38 -10.78 0.93
C ARG A 20 19.10 -12.26 1.23
N PRO A 21 18.82 -12.70 2.48
CA PRO A 21 18.46 -14.10 2.74
C PRO A 21 17.25 -14.61 1.96
N PHE A 22 16.40 -13.72 1.43
CA PHE A 22 15.25 -14.06 0.60
C PHE A 22 15.57 -14.16 -0.91
N MET A 23 16.78 -13.80 -1.33
CA MET A 23 17.18 -13.87 -2.74
C MET A 23 17.08 -15.30 -3.29
N GLY A 24 16.48 -15.45 -4.47
CA GLY A 24 16.27 -16.75 -5.11
C GLY A 24 15.12 -17.59 -4.55
N GLN A 25 14.37 -17.07 -3.57
CA GLN A 25 13.12 -17.67 -3.12
C GLN A 25 11.96 -17.24 -4.02
N ASP A 26 10.85 -17.99 -3.96
CA ASP A 26 9.61 -17.65 -4.66
C ASP A 26 8.86 -16.55 -3.88
N ILE A 27 9.20 -15.29 -4.18
CA ILE A 27 8.70 -14.11 -3.48
C ILE A 27 8.28 -13.02 -4.47
N VAL A 28 7.41 -12.13 -4.00
CA VAL A 28 7.02 -10.88 -4.68
C VAL A 28 7.23 -9.71 -3.74
N VAL A 29 7.68 -8.58 -4.27
CA VAL A 29 7.75 -7.31 -3.55
C VAL A 29 6.50 -6.51 -3.86
N LEU A 30 5.70 -6.22 -2.84
CA LEU A 30 4.47 -5.43 -2.96
C LEU A 30 4.67 -4.05 -2.35
N ALA A 31 4.68 -3.01 -3.19
CA ALA A 31 4.88 -1.63 -2.75
C ALA A 31 3.54 -0.90 -2.57
N ILE A 32 3.41 -0.16 -1.46
CA ILE A 32 2.28 0.76 -1.21
C ILE A 32 2.65 2.16 -1.74
N PRO A 33 1.96 2.70 -2.76
CA PRO A 33 2.31 4.00 -3.33
C PRO A 33 1.95 5.19 -2.43
N ARG A 34 2.54 6.37 -2.65
CA ARG A 34 3.59 6.68 -3.64
C ARG A 34 5.00 6.46 -3.12
N GLY A 35 5.19 6.64 -1.81
CA GLY A 35 6.50 6.61 -1.17
C GLY A 35 7.10 5.23 -1.03
N GLY A 36 6.30 4.16 -1.02
CA GLY A 36 6.82 2.80 -0.96
C GLY A 36 7.42 2.33 -2.29
N LEU A 37 7.07 2.96 -3.42
CA LEU A 37 7.49 2.50 -4.73
C LEU A 37 9.01 2.62 -4.97
N PRO A 38 9.68 3.76 -4.67
CA PRO A 38 11.14 3.84 -4.79
C PRO A 38 11.88 2.89 -3.84
N VAL A 39 11.29 2.57 -2.68
CA VAL A 39 11.86 1.62 -1.72
C VAL A 39 11.74 0.20 -2.27
N GLY A 40 10.53 -0.20 -2.68
CA GLY A 40 10.24 -1.53 -3.21
C GLY A 40 10.99 -1.83 -4.50
N ALA A 41 11.23 -0.83 -5.35
CA ALA A 41 12.04 -0.99 -6.56
C ALA A 41 13.48 -1.42 -6.26
N GLU A 42 14.13 -0.80 -5.27
CA GLU A 42 15.49 -1.19 -4.87
C GLU A 42 15.51 -2.60 -4.26
N VAL A 43 14.52 -2.93 -3.42
CA VAL A 43 14.39 -4.28 -2.84
C VAL A 43 14.18 -5.34 -3.93
N ALA A 44 13.24 -5.10 -4.85
CA ALA A 44 12.93 -6.03 -5.94
C ALA A 44 14.14 -6.27 -6.86
N ALA A 45 14.88 -5.20 -7.19
CA ALA A 45 16.07 -5.28 -8.02
C ALA A 45 17.17 -6.15 -7.38
N VAL A 46 17.45 -5.95 -6.10
CA VAL A 46 18.47 -6.74 -5.38
C VAL A 46 18.04 -8.19 -5.21
N LEU A 47 16.78 -8.44 -4.85
CA LEU A 47 16.29 -9.81 -4.62
C LEU A 47 16.01 -10.58 -5.91
N ASN A 48 16.09 -9.91 -7.08
CA ASN A 48 15.65 -10.43 -8.37
C ASN A 48 14.22 -10.99 -8.31
N ALA A 49 13.33 -10.21 -7.69
CA ALA A 49 11.93 -10.58 -7.47
C ALA A 49 10.99 -9.66 -8.27
N PRO A 50 9.80 -10.13 -8.67
CA PRO A 50 8.79 -9.27 -9.25
C PRO A 50 8.41 -8.14 -8.28
N LEU A 51 8.26 -6.93 -8.82
CA LEU A 51 7.67 -5.79 -8.12
C LEU A 51 6.24 -5.60 -8.60
N ASP A 52 5.32 -5.43 -7.65
CA ASP A 52 3.97 -5.02 -7.94
C ASP A 52 3.43 -4.01 -6.92
N VAL A 53 2.27 -3.42 -7.23
CA VAL A 53 1.68 -2.34 -6.44
C VAL A 53 0.43 -2.82 -5.73
N VAL A 54 0.37 -2.60 -4.41
CA VAL A 54 -0.86 -2.81 -3.63
C VAL A 54 -1.58 -1.49 -3.43
N LEU A 55 -2.78 -1.41 -3.98
CA LEU A 55 -3.68 -0.27 -3.83
C LEU A 55 -4.69 -0.53 -2.71
N THR A 56 -4.54 0.22 -1.63
CA THR A 56 -5.42 0.18 -0.47
C THR A 56 -5.56 1.57 0.15
N LYS A 57 -6.65 1.79 0.88
CA LYS A 57 -6.90 3.01 1.64
C LYS A 57 -7.66 2.71 2.93
N LYS A 58 -7.35 3.45 3.99
CA LYS A 58 -8.14 3.47 5.22
C LYS A 58 -9.55 4.01 4.93
N ILE A 59 -10.55 3.43 5.58
CA ILE A 59 -11.89 3.98 5.70
C ILE A 59 -11.90 4.79 7.01
N GLY A 60 -12.09 6.10 6.91
CA GLY A 60 -12.10 6.98 8.07
C GLY A 60 -13.46 6.97 8.77
N HIS A 61 -13.48 7.34 10.04
CA HIS A 61 -14.74 7.59 10.75
C HIS A 61 -15.43 8.85 10.17
N PRO A 62 -16.78 8.85 10.02
CA PRO A 62 -17.51 9.97 9.39
C PRO A 62 -17.27 11.32 10.07
N HIS A 63 -17.15 11.32 11.40
CA HIS A 63 -16.90 12.52 12.20
C HIS A 63 -15.43 12.70 12.62
N HIS A 64 -14.57 11.70 12.42
CA HIS A 64 -13.18 11.70 12.90
C HIS A 64 -12.28 11.06 11.84
N LYS A 65 -12.07 11.75 10.72
CA LYS A 65 -11.41 11.18 9.51
C LYS A 65 -10.02 10.56 9.75
N GLU A 66 -9.33 10.95 10.81
CA GLU A 66 -8.04 10.35 11.17
C GLU A 66 -8.16 8.98 11.85
N TYR A 67 -9.26 8.72 12.56
CA TYR A 67 -9.59 7.43 13.13
C TYR A 67 -10.09 6.48 12.04
N ALA A 68 -9.49 5.29 11.94
CA ALA A 68 -9.82 4.31 10.92
C ALA A 68 -10.85 3.31 11.46
N ILE A 69 -11.92 3.10 10.69
CA ILE A 69 -12.97 2.09 10.95
C ILE A 69 -12.86 0.90 10.00
N GLY A 70 -11.80 0.84 9.21
CA GLY A 70 -11.60 -0.20 8.22
C GLY A 70 -10.58 0.16 7.15
N ALA A 71 -10.51 -0.70 6.14
CA ALA A 71 -9.73 -0.49 4.93
C ALA A 71 -10.42 -1.10 3.72
N VAL A 72 -10.14 -0.55 2.56
CA VAL A 72 -10.63 -1.03 1.27
C VAL A 72 -9.46 -1.21 0.31
N SER A 73 -9.51 -2.30 -0.44
CA SER A 73 -8.66 -2.57 -1.60
C SER A 73 -9.50 -2.65 -2.87
N MET A 74 -8.84 -2.98 -3.98
CA MET A 74 -9.50 -3.29 -5.25
C MET A 74 -10.53 -4.42 -5.08
N ASP A 75 -10.18 -5.45 -4.29
CA ASP A 75 -10.93 -6.71 -4.26
C ASP A 75 -11.74 -6.91 -2.99
N GLY A 76 -11.54 -6.10 -1.94
CA GLY A 76 -12.16 -6.35 -0.64
C GLY A 76 -12.36 -5.12 0.22
N VAL A 77 -13.18 -5.29 1.26
CA VAL A 77 -13.42 -4.33 2.33
C VAL A 77 -13.29 -5.06 3.65
N ILE A 78 -12.58 -4.46 4.60
CA ILE A 78 -12.51 -4.92 6.00
C ILE A 78 -12.96 -3.76 6.87
N LEU A 79 -13.84 -4.05 7.83
CA LEU A 79 -14.39 -3.07 8.76
C LEU A 79 -14.08 -3.50 10.20
N SER A 80 -13.87 -2.50 11.05
CA SER A 80 -13.68 -2.63 12.49
C SER A 80 -14.43 -1.51 13.19
N ASP A 81 -15.01 -1.78 14.37
CA ASP A 81 -15.65 -0.76 15.21
C ASP A 81 -16.75 0.06 14.50
N THR A 82 -17.69 -0.63 13.84
CA THR A 82 -18.77 0.01 13.05
C THR A 82 -20.11 0.14 13.77
N GLU A 83 -20.21 -0.27 15.04
CA GLU A 83 -21.48 -0.36 15.79
C GLU A 83 -22.26 0.95 15.86
N THR A 84 -21.57 2.09 15.88
CA THR A 84 -22.15 3.43 15.97
C THR A 84 -22.16 4.18 14.64
N ILE A 85 -21.76 3.51 13.55
CA ILE A 85 -21.60 4.11 12.23
C ILE A 85 -22.87 3.88 11.42
N PRO A 86 -23.43 4.92 10.76
CA PRO A 86 -24.56 4.76 9.87
C PRO A 86 -24.32 3.72 8.77
N GLU A 87 -25.32 2.85 8.51
CA GLU A 87 -25.21 1.76 7.52
C GLU A 87 -24.95 2.28 6.10
N ASP A 88 -25.55 3.40 5.73
CA ASP A 88 -25.32 4.08 4.46
C ASP A 88 -23.86 4.46 4.29
N TYR A 89 -23.24 5.03 5.33
CA TYR A 89 -21.81 5.37 5.32
C TYR A 89 -20.93 4.13 5.13
N ILE A 90 -21.25 3.02 5.81
CA ILE A 90 -20.51 1.76 5.73
C ILE A 90 -20.56 1.18 4.30
N ILE A 91 -21.62 1.45 3.54
CA ILE A 91 -21.79 0.97 2.16
C ILE A 91 -21.16 1.95 1.15
N GLU A 92 -21.46 3.24 1.28
CA GLU A 92 -21.11 4.25 0.28
C GLU A 92 -19.64 4.66 0.33
N GLU A 93 -19.05 4.83 1.53
CA GLU A 93 -17.68 5.32 1.65
C GLU A 93 -16.65 4.33 1.07
N PRO A 94 -16.73 3.00 1.31
CA PRO A 94 -15.83 2.05 0.66
C PRO A 94 -15.98 2.04 -0.86
N ALA A 95 -17.22 2.17 -1.38
CA ALA A 95 -17.46 2.25 -2.82
C ALA A 95 -16.79 3.49 -3.43
N ARG A 96 -16.98 4.66 -2.80
CA ARG A 96 -16.34 5.92 -3.21
C ARG A 96 -14.83 5.84 -3.17
N ILE A 97 -14.25 5.23 -2.13
CA ILE A 97 -12.79 5.04 -2.06
C ILE A 97 -12.31 4.09 -3.16
N ARG A 98 -13.06 3.01 -3.45
CA ARG A 98 -12.70 2.04 -4.50
C ARG A 98 -12.69 2.69 -5.89
N GLU A 99 -13.60 3.60 -6.20
CA GLU A 99 -13.56 4.38 -7.45
C GLU A 99 -12.23 5.14 -7.59
N VAL A 100 -11.78 5.80 -6.52
CA VAL A 100 -10.46 6.49 -6.50
C VAL A 100 -9.30 5.50 -6.65
N LEU A 101 -9.40 4.30 -6.06
CA LEU A 101 -8.39 3.26 -6.24
C LEU A 101 -8.35 2.75 -7.69
N ASN A 102 -9.51 2.59 -8.35
CA ASN A 102 -9.61 2.20 -9.76
C ASN A 102 -8.97 3.24 -10.71
N GLU A 103 -9.19 4.53 -10.45
CA GLU A 103 -8.53 5.59 -11.20
C GLU A 103 -7.00 5.54 -11.06
N ARG A 104 -6.51 5.29 -9.84
CA ARG A 104 -5.07 5.14 -9.56
C ARG A 104 -4.50 3.87 -10.19
N HIS A 105 -5.25 2.77 -10.16
CA HIS A 105 -4.86 1.53 -10.84
C HIS A 105 -4.59 1.80 -12.32
N SER A 106 -5.51 2.50 -12.99
CA SER A 106 -5.33 2.88 -14.40
C SER A 106 -4.10 3.76 -14.65
N GLN A 107 -3.57 4.49 -13.65
CA GLN A 107 -2.34 5.27 -13.78
C GLN A 107 -1.08 4.42 -13.62
N TYR A 108 -1.09 3.43 -12.72
CA TYR A 108 0.07 2.56 -12.49
C TYR A 108 0.23 1.47 -13.55
N TYR A 109 -0.88 1.02 -14.14
CA TYR A 109 -0.89 -0.07 -15.12
C TYR A 109 -1.23 0.40 -16.55
N ARG A 110 -1.08 1.71 -16.85
CA ARG A 110 -1.44 2.28 -18.16
C ARG A 110 -0.64 1.69 -19.34
N ASP A 111 0.61 1.32 -19.09
CA ASP A 111 1.59 0.93 -20.12
C ASP A 111 2.04 -0.54 -19.99
N ARG A 112 1.22 -1.38 -19.36
CA ARG A 112 1.50 -2.82 -19.15
C ARG A 112 0.73 -3.70 -20.12
#